data_AF-D8UB00-F1
#
_entry.id   AF-D8UB00-F1
#
_cell.length_a   1.000
_cell.length_b   1.000
_cell.length_c   1.000
_cell.angle_alpha   90.00
_cell.angle_beta   90.00
_cell.angle_gamma   90.00
#
_symmetry.space_group_name_H-M   'P 1'
#
loop_
_entity.id
_entity.type
_entity.pdbx_description
1 polymer ?
#
loop_
_entity_poly.entity_id
_entity_poly.type
_entity_poly.pdbx_seq_one_letter_code
_entity_poly.pdbx_strand_id
1 'polypeptide(L)'
;MTPGPSMASNHDAFNVMAKYVLPRSADDIVKQQLPLATVLLVHLYGGGALLVPTAYHGLVDFEGLQTFVSHLSVAYNALLAKRSSSTSTGVGVGQVGGDSRDDGGFGSGYDKSGSSTNRNNGDNLSTSNNDKNRDGSSTSNNIRSTRNSSSIIRRGFFAPEAVERLCETNRLRPGSNPREAMAVLSKWSGPLALLRILYQLFVRGGGVEIRSYWIPPDRLADLKHAATQQLKKGMVEWVSTRDCLAARLMQPSMFMLVIANLRPRVRPPLPDSQLGNHIWGARVDCVRPSEMELGEVAARVRLALTRDLPAQYCEIVRQMKMLTAVHAARQLITELIITRDPYKCLVAPEGPIMVNEWRVQYDLWQFGPEPPFAFNPVIPPGLSPNLVCSYPAAPHGGGSGSSGGTGGLFLMVSLHRAVWRQLDAVTGGDLVGAL
;
A
#
# COMPACT_ATOMS: atom_id res chain seq x y z
N MET A 1 -60.11 16.73 27.27
CA MET A 1 -59.31 15.70 26.58
C MET A 1 -58.14 16.40 25.91
N THR A 2 -56.98 16.38 26.57
CA THR A 2 -55.71 16.88 26.01
C THR A 2 -55.17 15.85 25.03
N PRO A 3 -54.76 16.23 23.81
CA PRO A 3 -54.13 15.30 22.89
C PRO A 3 -52.81 14.83 23.52
N GLY A 4 -52.69 13.52 23.68
CA GLY A 4 -51.49 12.90 24.24
C GLY A 4 -50.26 13.21 23.38
N PRO A 5 -49.06 13.23 23.99
CA PRO A 5 -47.82 13.49 23.27
C PRO A 5 -47.69 12.53 22.10
N SER A 6 -47.63 13.11 20.90
CA SER A 6 -47.26 12.44 19.66
C SER A 6 -46.02 11.59 19.93
N MET A 7 -46.14 10.27 19.71
CA MET A 7 -44.98 9.38 19.57
C MET A 7 -44.21 9.83 18.33
N ALA A 8 -43.38 10.86 18.49
CA ALA A 8 -42.29 11.16 17.58
C ALA A 8 -41.48 9.86 17.47
N SER A 9 -41.64 9.24 16.31
CA SER A 9 -41.24 7.88 16.03
C SER A 9 -39.78 7.61 16.37
N ASN A 10 -39.50 6.43 16.92
CA ASN A 10 -38.18 5.78 17.04
C ASN A 10 -37.44 5.59 15.68
N HIS A 11 -37.84 6.30 14.62
CA HIS A 11 -37.19 6.27 13.31
C HIS A 11 -35.83 6.98 13.30
N ASP A 12 -35.56 7.90 14.22
CA ASP A 12 -34.28 8.65 14.22
C ASP A 12 -33.09 7.85 14.78
N ALA A 13 -33.32 6.88 15.67
CA ALA A 13 -32.23 6.03 16.19
C ALA A 13 -31.61 5.15 15.09
N PHE A 14 -32.41 4.72 14.10
CA PHE A 14 -31.92 3.97 12.94
C PHE A 14 -31.30 4.88 11.86
N ASN A 15 -31.52 6.20 11.93
CA ASN A 15 -30.99 7.18 10.97
C ASN A 15 -29.53 7.56 11.26
N VAL A 16 -29.01 7.25 12.46
CA VAL A 16 -27.58 7.40 12.79
C VAL A 16 -26.72 6.49 11.90
N MET A 17 -27.20 5.27 11.61
CA MET A 17 -26.52 4.34 10.72
C MET A 17 -26.60 4.76 9.25
N ALA A 18 -27.57 5.60 8.87
CA ALA A 18 -27.67 6.17 7.51
C ALA A 18 -26.53 7.16 7.21
N LYS A 19 -25.83 7.70 8.23
CA LYS A 19 -24.61 8.50 8.05
C LYS A 19 -23.35 7.65 7.79
N TYR A 20 -23.36 6.39 8.22
CA TYR A 20 -22.26 5.42 7.99
C TYR A 20 -22.54 4.48 6.81
N VAL A 21 -23.70 4.68 6.18
CA VAL A 21 -24.09 3.99 4.98
C VAL A 21 -23.17 4.45 3.85
N LEU A 22 -22.51 3.49 3.20
CA LEU A 22 -21.72 3.74 2.00
C LEU A 22 -22.57 4.55 1.00
N PRO A 23 -22.08 5.73 0.57
CA PRO A 23 -22.79 6.60 -0.37
C PRO A 23 -23.10 5.86 -1.67
N ARG A 24 -24.28 6.11 -2.26
CA ARG A 24 -24.76 5.36 -3.44
C ARG A 24 -24.23 5.93 -4.75
N SER A 25 -23.73 7.16 -4.72
CA SER A 25 -23.17 7.89 -5.86
C SER A 25 -22.04 8.81 -5.40
N ALA A 26 -21.29 9.38 -6.35
CA ALA A 26 -20.31 10.42 -6.05
C ALA A 26 -20.97 11.63 -5.38
N ASP A 27 -22.17 12.01 -5.83
CA ASP A 27 -22.96 13.12 -5.26
C ASP A 27 -23.36 12.85 -3.81
N ASP A 28 -23.64 11.59 -3.44
CA ASP A 28 -23.93 11.22 -2.06
C ASP A 28 -22.70 11.39 -1.16
N ILE A 29 -21.49 11.10 -1.65
CA ILE A 29 -20.25 11.36 -0.90
C ILE A 29 -20.13 12.86 -0.60
N VAL A 30 -20.35 13.70 -1.62
CA VAL A 30 -20.30 15.15 -1.51
C VAL A 30 -21.35 15.66 -0.52
N LYS A 31 -22.59 15.16 -0.60
CA LYS A 31 -23.70 15.52 0.30
C LYS A 31 -23.47 15.06 1.74
N GLN A 32 -22.83 13.91 1.94
CA GLN A 32 -22.52 13.38 3.27
C GLN A 32 -21.38 14.14 3.97
N GLN A 33 -20.66 15.02 3.25
CA GLN A 33 -19.51 15.76 3.77
C GLN A 33 -18.45 14.85 4.42
N LEU A 34 -18.35 13.59 3.97
CA LEU A 34 -17.34 12.68 4.48
C LEU A 34 -15.95 13.18 4.03
N PRO A 35 -14.98 13.32 4.93
CA PRO A 35 -13.64 13.72 4.53
C PRO A 35 -13.03 12.64 3.63
N LEU A 36 -12.75 13.01 2.37
CA LEU A 36 -12.16 12.09 1.38
C LEU A 36 -10.70 11.77 1.68
N ALA A 37 -10.00 12.74 2.27
CA ALA A 37 -8.65 12.61 2.76
C ALA A 37 -8.46 13.54 3.97
N THR A 38 -7.60 13.14 4.90
CA THR A 38 -7.17 13.98 6.02
C THR A 38 -5.67 13.85 6.21
N VAL A 39 -5.06 14.86 6.82
CA VAL A 39 -3.66 14.83 7.21
C VAL A 39 -3.58 15.30 8.65
N LEU A 40 -3.05 14.45 9.52
CA LEU A 40 -2.74 14.81 10.90
C LEU A 40 -1.22 14.93 11.05
N LEU A 41 -0.75 16.05 11.57
CA LEU A 41 0.65 16.28 11.92
C LEU A 41 0.76 16.40 13.45
N VAL A 42 1.58 15.55 14.06
CA VAL A 42 1.87 15.58 15.50
C VAL A 42 3.33 15.86 15.71
N HIS A 43 3.63 16.95 16.42
CA HIS A 43 4.99 17.25 16.86
C HIS A 43 5.31 16.49 18.14
N LEU A 44 6.44 15.79 18.15
CA LEU A 44 6.89 14.99 19.28
C LEU A 44 7.88 15.80 20.11
N TYR A 45 7.85 15.59 21.42
CA TYR A 45 8.89 16.11 22.30
C TYR A 45 10.26 15.56 21.85
N GLY A 46 11.25 16.42 21.68
CA GLY A 46 12.55 16.08 21.08
C GLY A 46 12.69 16.42 19.60
N GLY A 47 11.72 17.11 18.98
CA GLY A 47 11.87 17.70 17.65
C GLY A 47 11.46 16.81 16.47
N GLY A 48 11.05 15.56 16.74
CA GLY A 48 10.47 14.68 15.74
C GLY A 48 9.04 15.07 15.35
N ALA A 49 8.55 14.50 14.25
CA ALA A 49 7.16 14.65 13.82
C ALA A 49 6.59 13.33 13.31
N LEU A 50 5.29 13.14 13.56
CA LEU A 50 4.48 12.06 13.00
C LEU A 50 3.49 12.65 12.02
N LEU A 51 3.52 12.18 10.78
CA LEU A 51 2.55 12.53 9.74
C LEU A 51 1.63 11.33 9.48
N VAL A 52 0.33 11.54 9.62
CA VAL A 52 -0.70 10.50 9.40
C VAL A 52 -1.63 10.98 8.29
N PRO A 53 -1.32 10.70 7.01
CA PRO A 53 -2.25 10.90 5.93
C PRO A 53 -3.26 9.75 5.92
N THR A 54 -4.54 10.07 5.80
CA THR A 54 -5.61 9.08 5.60
C THR A 54 -6.40 9.45 4.35
N ALA A 55 -6.93 8.44 3.67
CA ALA A 55 -7.81 8.63 2.54
C ALA A 55 -8.90 7.55 2.54
N TYR A 56 -10.07 7.92 2.04
CA TYR A 56 -11.21 7.02 1.98
C TYR A 56 -10.95 5.92 0.95
N HIS A 57 -10.81 4.67 1.43
CA HIS A 57 -10.49 3.51 0.58
C HIS A 57 -11.54 3.28 -0.52
N GLY A 58 -12.78 3.75 -0.38
CA GLY A 58 -13.75 3.68 -1.47
C GLY A 58 -13.32 4.45 -2.73
N LEU A 59 -12.37 5.38 -2.62
CA LEU A 59 -11.88 6.21 -3.71
C LEU A 59 -10.43 5.92 -4.12
N VAL A 60 -9.57 5.48 -3.19
CA VAL A 60 -8.15 5.29 -3.46
C VAL A 60 -7.64 3.99 -2.87
N ASP A 61 -6.78 3.31 -3.61
CA ASP A 61 -5.92 2.26 -3.09
C ASP A 61 -4.63 2.85 -2.47
N PHE A 62 -3.72 1.97 -2.03
CA PHE A 62 -2.47 2.40 -1.41
C PHE A 62 -1.62 3.25 -2.36
N GLU A 63 -1.52 2.89 -3.64
CA GLU A 63 -0.80 3.67 -4.65
C GLU A 63 -1.41 5.06 -4.86
N GLY A 64 -2.74 5.17 -4.83
CA GLY A 64 -3.43 6.46 -4.81
C GLY A 64 -3.06 7.30 -3.57
N LEU A 65 -2.98 6.68 -2.40
CA LEU A 65 -2.53 7.35 -1.17
C LEU A 65 -1.06 7.81 -1.27
N GLN A 66 -0.16 6.97 -1.80
CA GLN A 66 1.24 7.38 -2.02
C GLN A 66 1.34 8.56 -2.99
N THR A 67 0.53 8.56 -4.04
CA THR A 67 0.47 9.65 -5.02
C THR A 67 0.02 10.95 -4.35
N PHE A 68 -1.02 10.89 -3.53
CA PHE A 68 -1.48 12.03 -2.72
C PHE A 68 -0.36 12.57 -1.82
N VAL A 69 0.33 11.70 -1.09
CA VAL A 69 1.44 12.10 -0.21
C VAL A 69 2.63 12.66 -0.99
N SER A 70 2.93 12.10 -2.16
CA SER A 70 3.97 12.61 -3.06
C SER A 70 3.70 14.06 -3.49
N HIS A 71 2.46 14.37 -3.87
CA HIS A 71 2.10 15.74 -4.21
C HIS A 71 2.23 16.69 -3.02
N LEU A 72 1.85 16.23 -1.82
CA LEU A 72 1.97 16.99 -0.59
C LEU A 72 3.44 17.25 -0.23
N SER A 73 4.31 16.25 -0.36
CA SER A 73 5.74 16.35 -0.06
C SER A 73 6.46 17.28 -1.04
N VAL A 74 6.17 17.18 -2.34
CA VAL A 74 6.70 18.10 -3.36
C VAL A 74 6.30 19.55 -3.08
N ALA A 75 5.02 19.79 -2.75
CA ALA A 75 4.54 21.13 -2.44
C ALA A 75 5.22 21.70 -1.18
N TYR A 76 5.37 20.87 -0.14
CA TYR A 76 6.07 21.24 1.09
C TYR A 76 7.54 21.60 0.82
N ASN A 77 8.27 20.76 0.09
CA ASN A 77 9.69 20.97 -0.22
C ASN A 77 9.91 22.21 -1.09
N ALA A 78 8.99 22.50 -2.01
CA ALA A 78 9.05 23.73 -2.80
C ALA A 78 8.87 24.99 -1.93
N LEU A 79 8.00 24.95 -0.92
CA LEU A 79 7.83 26.03 0.05
C LEU A 79 9.06 26.18 0.96
N LEU A 80 9.64 25.06 1.39
CA LEU A 80 10.86 25.04 2.19
C LEU A 80 12.03 25.70 1.45
N ALA A 81 12.24 25.32 0.18
CA ALA A 81 13.30 25.89 -0.66
C ALA A 81 13.14 27.42 -0.85
N LYS A 82 11.91 27.91 -1.03
CA LYS A 82 11.62 29.36 -1.14
C LYS A 82 11.94 30.13 0.15
N ARG A 83 11.71 29.54 1.32
CA ARG A 83 12.03 30.17 2.62
C ARG A 83 13.54 30.20 2.89
N SER A 84 14.25 29.15 2.46
CA SER A 84 15.71 29.11 2.57
C SER A 84 16.39 30.17 1.69
N SER A 85 15.86 30.44 0.50
CA SER A 85 16.43 31.49 -0.37
C SER A 85 16.16 32.90 0.14
N SER A 86 14.98 33.19 0.70
CA SER A 86 14.63 34.54 1.21
C SER A 86 15.46 34.97 2.42
N THR A 87 15.96 34.01 3.20
CA THR A 87 16.76 34.31 4.40
C THR A 87 18.18 34.77 4.04
N SER A 88 18.68 34.40 2.86
CA SER A 88 20.05 34.74 2.42
C SER A 88 20.21 36.19 1.92
N THR A 89 19.13 36.87 1.54
CA THR A 89 19.15 38.21 0.94
C THR A 89 18.93 39.35 1.93
N GLY A 90 18.68 39.07 3.21
CA GLY A 90 18.28 40.06 4.22
C GLY A 90 19.39 40.62 5.12
N VAL A 91 20.60 40.07 5.09
CA VAL A 91 21.75 40.61 5.85
C VAL A 91 22.67 41.37 4.89
N GLY A 92 22.09 42.35 4.20
CA GLY A 92 22.86 43.50 3.76
C GLY A 92 23.24 44.27 5.00
N VAL A 93 24.36 43.89 5.62
CA VAL A 93 25.09 44.73 6.56
C VAL A 93 25.19 46.09 5.87
N GLY A 94 24.43 47.05 6.39
CA GLY A 94 24.68 48.44 6.14
C GLY A 94 26.15 48.64 6.46
N GLN A 95 26.92 48.84 5.40
CA GLN A 95 28.27 49.38 5.42
C GLN A 95 28.13 50.79 6.00
N VAL A 96 27.99 50.86 7.33
CA VAL A 96 28.11 52.11 8.07
C VAL A 96 29.57 52.47 7.94
N GLY A 97 29.83 53.49 7.12
CA GLY A 97 31.13 54.14 7.07
C GLY A 97 31.53 54.55 8.48
N GLY A 98 32.59 53.93 8.98
CA GLY A 98 33.29 54.33 10.18
C GLY A 98 34.72 54.57 9.79
N ASP A 99 35.09 55.85 9.75
CA ASP A 99 36.44 56.35 9.59
C ASP A 99 37.43 55.66 10.55
N SER A 100 38.62 55.49 10.00
CA SER A 100 39.93 55.34 10.63
C SER A 100 40.00 55.62 12.14
N ARG A 101 40.48 54.64 12.90
CA ARG A 101 41.47 54.85 13.95
C ARG A 101 42.24 53.55 14.23
N ASP A 102 43.53 53.63 13.95
CA ASP A 102 44.58 52.78 14.54
C ASP A 102 44.44 52.77 16.06
N ASP A 103 44.55 51.59 16.66
CA ASP A 103 45.48 51.35 17.77
C ASP A 103 45.47 49.87 18.19
N GLY A 104 46.65 49.25 18.08
CA GLY A 104 47.23 48.35 19.08
C GLY A 104 46.52 47.06 19.51
N GLY A 105 47.00 45.93 18.98
CA GLY A 105 47.75 44.96 19.80
C GLY A 105 47.00 43.91 20.65
N PHE A 106 47.54 42.69 20.59
CA PHE A 106 47.21 41.45 21.33
C PHE A 106 45.95 40.72 20.83
N GLY A 107 45.98 39.46 20.39
CA GLY A 107 46.93 38.36 20.54
C GLY A 107 46.16 37.12 21.00
N SER A 108 46.39 35.98 20.34
CA SER A 108 45.86 34.64 20.65
C SER A 108 44.39 34.40 20.25
N GLY A 109 44.00 33.38 19.49
CA GLY A 109 44.63 32.14 19.07
C GLY A 109 43.51 31.10 18.87
N TYR A 110 43.67 30.23 17.87
CA TYR A 110 42.79 29.12 17.46
C TYR A 110 41.58 29.46 16.57
N ASP A 111 41.74 29.23 15.27
CA ASP A 111 40.74 28.47 14.51
C ASP A 111 41.38 27.72 13.34
N LYS A 112 41.25 26.39 13.38
CA LYS A 112 41.59 25.46 12.31
C LYS A 112 40.37 25.32 11.40
N SER A 113 40.38 25.97 10.24
CA SER A 113 39.49 25.65 9.13
C SER A 113 40.32 25.16 7.94
N GLY A 114 40.44 23.84 7.84
CA GLY A 114 41.03 23.16 6.69
C GLY A 114 40.08 23.20 5.50
N SER A 115 40.29 24.16 4.61
CA SER A 115 39.72 24.20 3.27
C SER A 115 40.53 23.25 2.36
N SER A 116 40.02 22.03 2.13
CA SER A 116 40.59 21.13 1.12
C SER A 116 39.77 21.22 -0.17
N THR A 117 40.31 21.98 -1.12
CA THR A 117 39.93 21.91 -2.53
C THR A 117 40.54 20.64 -3.12
N ASN A 118 39.73 19.61 -3.34
CA ASN A 118 40.20 18.36 -3.93
C ASN A 118 40.08 18.41 -5.47
N ARG A 119 41.17 18.81 -6.13
CA ARG A 119 41.41 18.60 -7.56
C ARG A 119 42.09 17.24 -7.70
N ASN A 120 41.46 16.28 -8.37
CA ASN A 120 42.11 15.06 -8.83
C ASN A 120 42.01 14.93 -10.35
N ASN A 121 43.09 15.32 -11.02
CA ASN A 121 43.58 14.71 -12.25
C ASN A 121 44.64 13.68 -11.83
N GLY A 122 44.67 12.52 -12.47
CA GLY A 122 45.70 11.51 -12.22
C GLY A 122 45.46 10.23 -13.01
N ASP A 123 46.00 10.21 -14.21
CA ASP A 123 46.13 9.07 -15.11
C ASP A 123 47.04 7.94 -14.57
N ASN A 124 46.84 6.75 -15.15
CA ASN A 124 47.78 5.64 -15.37
C ASN A 124 48.28 4.82 -14.17
N LEU A 125 47.88 3.54 -14.13
CA LEU A 125 48.83 2.45 -14.42
C LEU A 125 48.12 1.13 -14.79
N SER A 126 48.77 0.45 -15.73
CA SER A 126 48.44 -0.79 -16.43
C SER A 126 48.84 -2.07 -15.68
N THR A 127 48.02 -3.12 -15.81
CA THR A 127 48.39 -4.57 -15.88
C THR A 127 47.17 -5.31 -16.45
N SER A 128 47.11 -5.71 -17.71
CA SER A 128 47.82 -6.79 -18.44
C SER A 128 47.32 -8.22 -18.13
N ASN A 129 46.63 -8.78 -19.15
CA ASN A 129 46.54 -10.20 -19.56
C ASN A 129 45.79 -11.18 -18.63
N ASN A 130 44.97 -12.14 -19.08
CA ASN A 130 44.64 -12.72 -20.38
C ASN A 130 43.27 -13.41 -20.18
N ASP A 131 42.33 -13.33 -21.12
CA ASP A 131 41.77 -14.54 -21.72
C ASP A 131 40.86 -14.27 -22.91
N LYS A 132 40.97 -15.18 -23.87
CA LYS A 132 40.54 -15.09 -25.26
C LYS A 132 39.07 -15.51 -25.45
N ASN A 133 38.52 -15.01 -26.55
CA ASN A 133 37.43 -15.57 -27.36
C ASN A 133 35.99 -15.43 -26.84
N ARG A 134 35.29 -14.38 -27.34
CA ARG A 134 34.10 -14.60 -28.19
C ARG A 134 33.66 -13.32 -28.91
N ASP A 135 33.59 -13.43 -30.22
CA ASP A 135 33.00 -12.45 -31.13
C ASP A 135 31.50 -12.26 -30.86
N GLY A 136 31.02 -11.02 -30.98
CA GLY A 136 29.58 -10.75 -31.08
C GLY A 136 29.12 -9.37 -30.58
N SER A 137 29.39 -8.33 -31.37
CA SER A 137 28.53 -7.14 -31.54
C SER A 137 27.97 -6.47 -30.27
N SER A 138 28.77 -5.63 -29.62
CA SER A 138 28.31 -4.68 -28.60
C SER A 138 28.09 -3.29 -29.19
N THR A 139 26.84 -2.89 -29.37
CA THR A 139 26.42 -1.48 -29.50
C THR A 139 26.59 -0.81 -28.14
N SER A 140 27.59 0.07 -28.04
CA SER A 140 27.85 0.91 -26.87
C SER A 140 26.72 1.92 -26.67
N ASN A 141 25.91 1.73 -25.63
CA ASN A 141 25.10 2.81 -25.07
C ASN A 141 25.72 3.30 -23.77
N ASN A 142 26.34 4.48 -23.85
CA ASN A 142 26.76 5.30 -22.73
C ASN A 142 25.54 5.66 -21.86
N ILE A 143 25.37 5.00 -20.72
CA ILE A 143 24.44 5.46 -19.68
C ILE A 143 25.17 6.53 -18.85
N ARG A 144 25.05 7.77 -19.34
CA ARG A 144 25.37 8.97 -18.59
C ARG A 144 24.28 9.13 -17.52
N SER A 145 24.64 8.86 -16.27
CA SER A 145 23.83 9.15 -15.09
C SER A 145 23.58 10.67 -15.01
N THR A 146 22.43 11.12 -15.53
CA THR A 146 21.94 12.48 -15.32
C THR A 146 20.98 12.48 -14.15
N ARG A 147 21.45 13.04 -13.03
CA ARG A 147 20.64 13.74 -12.03
C ARG A 147 19.63 14.65 -12.75
N ASN A 148 18.37 14.26 -12.80
CA ASN A 148 17.21 15.12 -13.04
C ASN A 148 15.91 14.33 -12.83
N SER A 149 15.66 13.94 -11.57
CA SER A 149 14.39 13.30 -11.17
C SER A 149 13.20 14.28 -11.14
N SER A 150 13.42 15.56 -11.43
CA SER A 150 12.41 16.63 -11.38
C SER A 150 11.64 16.86 -12.68
N SER A 151 11.95 16.15 -13.78
CA SER A 151 11.27 16.34 -15.08
C SER A 151 10.32 15.21 -15.51
N ILE A 152 10.18 14.13 -14.73
CA ILE A 152 9.35 12.96 -15.09
C ILE A 152 7.88 13.09 -14.61
N ILE A 153 7.53 14.11 -13.82
CA ILE A 153 6.13 14.43 -13.51
C ILE A 153 5.58 15.42 -14.56
N ARG A 154 5.54 15.02 -15.83
CA ARG A 154 4.77 15.74 -16.87
C ARG A 154 3.66 14.83 -17.40
N ARG A 155 2.46 15.08 -16.86
CA ARG A 155 1.13 14.73 -17.40
C ARG A 155 0.90 13.25 -17.72
N GLY A 156 0.62 12.47 -16.68
CA GLY A 156 -0.30 11.34 -16.82
C GLY A 156 -1.70 11.89 -17.06
N PHE A 157 -2.10 12.07 -18.31
CA PHE A 157 -3.47 12.44 -18.63
C PHE A 157 -4.38 11.29 -18.23
N PHE A 158 -5.26 11.54 -17.25
CA PHE A 158 -6.51 10.81 -17.13
C PHE A 158 -7.19 10.86 -18.50
N ALA A 159 -7.40 9.69 -19.12
CA ALA A 159 -8.06 9.55 -20.40
C ALA A 159 -9.52 9.11 -20.17
N PRO A 160 -10.42 10.05 -19.78
CA PRO A 160 -11.83 9.73 -19.51
C PRO A 160 -12.47 9.00 -20.69
N GLU A 161 -12.07 9.34 -21.92
CA GLU A 161 -12.55 8.71 -23.15
C GLU A 161 -12.33 7.19 -23.23
N ALA A 162 -11.26 6.65 -22.62
CA ALA A 162 -11.01 5.21 -22.62
C ALA A 162 -11.94 4.48 -21.62
N VAL A 163 -12.22 5.11 -20.48
CA VAL A 163 -13.19 4.64 -19.48
C VAL A 163 -14.61 4.79 -20.03
N GLU A 164 -14.91 5.90 -20.70
CA GLU A 164 -16.18 6.17 -21.35
C GLU A 164 -16.44 5.18 -22.49
N ARG A 165 -15.45 4.83 -23.34
CA ARG A 165 -15.61 3.78 -24.36
C ARG A 165 -15.90 2.39 -23.77
N LEU A 166 -15.31 2.06 -22.62
CA LEU A 166 -15.62 0.85 -21.85
C LEU A 166 -17.04 0.89 -21.25
N CYS A 167 -17.59 2.08 -21.02
CA CYS A 167 -18.96 2.31 -20.57
C CYS A 167 -19.96 2.40 -21.76
N GLU A 168 -19.53 2.86 -22.94
CA GLU A 168 -20.36 3.06 -24.14
C GLU A 168 -20.82 1.75 -24.75
N THR A 169 -20.00 0.70 -24.69
CA THR A 169 -20.40 -0.67 -25.08
C THR A 169 -21.50 -1.27 -24.19
N ASN A 170 -21.83 -0.60 -23.08
CA ASN A 170 -22.87 -1.01 -22.12
C ASN A 170 -23.89 0.10 -21.81
N ARG A 171 -24.05 1.10 -22.70
CA ARG A 171 -25.14 2.07 -22.53
C ARG A 171 -26.48 1.34 -22.53
N LEU A 172 -27.16 1.37 -21.38
CA LEU A 172 -28.57 0.99 -21.29
C LEU A 172 -29.34 1.81 -22.34
N ARG A 173 -30.29 1.18 -23.06
CA ARG A 173 -31.02 1.83 -24.15
C ARG A 173 -31.62 3.16 -23.67
N PRO A 174 -31.51 4.27 -24.43
CA PRO A 174 -32.18 5.51 -24.07
C PRO A 174 -33.65 5.26 -23.73
N GLY A 175 -34.09 5.66 -22.54
CA GLY A 175 -35.45 5.40 -22.04
C GLY A 175 -35.62 4.13 -21.19
N SER A 176 -34.58 3.32 -20.99
CA SER A 176 -34.60 2.34 -19.90
C SER A 176 -34.57 3.11 -18.58
N ASN A 177 -35.69 3.09 -17.84
CA ASN A 177 -35.71 3.56 -16.46
C ASN A 177 -34.48 2.98 -15.75
N PRO A 178 -33.70 3.79 -14.98
CA PRO A 178 -32.75 3.19 -14.06
C PRO A 178 -33.56 2.18 -13.28
N ARG A 179 -33.21 0.89 -13.42
CA ARG A 179 -33.67 -0.11 -12.47
C ARG A 179 -32.92 0.19 -11.20
N GLU A 180 -33.26 1.31 -10.55
CA GLU A 180 -33.43 1.32 -9.12
C GLU A 180 -34.50 0.27 -8.86
N ALA A 181 -34.10 -1.00 -8.92
CA ALA A 181 -34.57 -1.91 -7.92
C ALA A 181 -34.19 -1.19 -6.63
N MET A 182 -35.15 -0.43 -6.09
CA MET A 182 -35.45 -0.53 -4.67
C MET A 182 -35.63 -2.02 -4.42
N ALA A 183 -34.52 -2.75 -4.36
CA ALA A 183 -34.40 -3.84 -3.45
C ALA A 183 -34.71 -3.15 -2.13
N VAL A 184 -35.97 -3.24 -1.74
CA VAL A 184 -36.40 -3.14 -0.37
C VAL A 184 -35.61 -4.25 0.29
N LEU A 185 -34.34 -3.94 0.60
CA LEU A 185 -33.56 -4.62 1.60
C LEU A 185 -34.55 -4.75 2.73
N SER A 186 -34.91 -5.99 3.08
CA SER A 186 -35.72 -6.19 4.27
C SER A 186 -35.04 -5.35 5.36
N LYS A 187 -35.82 -4.59 6.13
CA LYS A 187 -35.29 -3.69 7.18
C LYS A 187 -34.27 -4.41 8.10
N TRP A 188 -34.28 -5.74 8.07
CA TRP A 188 -33.44 -6.68 8.79
C TRP A 188 -32.13 -7.09 8.12
N SER A 189 -31.97 -6.99 6.79
CA SER A 189 -30.78 -7.47 6.08
C SER A 189 -29.47 -6.80 6.53
N GLY A 190 -29.46 -5.47 6.68
CA GLY A 190 -28.31 -4.72 7.22
C GLY A 190 -27.98 -5.07 8.67
N PRO A 191 -28.96 -4.99 9.60
CA PRO A 191 -28.76 -5.42 10.99
C PRO A 191 -28.29 -6.88 11.13
N LEU A 192 -28.83 -7.81 10.35
CA LEU A 192 -28.41 -9.21 10.37
C LEU A 192 -26.98 -9.40 9.85
N ALA A 193 -26.58 -8.67 8.81
CA ALA A 193 -25.20 -8.64 8.34
C ALA A 193 -24.25 -8.14 9.42
N LEU A 194 -24.58 -7.01 10.06
CA LEU A 194 -23.80 -6.44 11.15
C LEU A 194 -23.71 -7.42 12.33
N LEU A 195 -24.83 -8.02 12.75
CA LEU A 195 -24.85 -9.02 13.82
C LEU A 195 -23.93 -10.20 13.49
N ARG A 196 -23.94 -10.68 12.23
CA ARG A 196 -23.04 -11.75 11.78
C ARG A 196 -21.58 -11.32 11.82
N ILE A 197 -21.25 -10.11 11.38
CA ILE A 197 -19.88 -9.56 11.50
C ILE A 197 -19.45 -9.54 12.96
N LEU A 198 -20.27 -8.96 13.83
CA LEU A 198 -19.97 -8.86 15.26
C LEU A 198 -19.82 -10.25 15.90
N TYR A 199 -20.68 -11.20 15.53
CA TYR A 199 -20.59 -12.58 15.98
C TYR A 199 -19.28 -13.25 15.53
N GLN A 200 -18.88 -13.12 14.27
CA GLN A 200 -17.62 -13.70 13.79
C GLN A 200 -16.39 -13.04 14.44
N LEU A 201 -16.38 -11.71 14.55
CA LEU A 201 -15.26 -10.96 15.13
C LEU A 201 -15.10 -11.20 16.62
N PHE A 202 -16.15 -11.00 17.41
CA PHE A 202 -16.06 -10.95 18.87
C PHE A 202 -16.41 -12.26 19.53
N VAL A 203 -17.45 -12.96 19.05
CA VAL A 203 -17.90 -14.21 19.70
C VAL A 203 -17.06 -15.39 19.25
N ARG A 204 -16.88 -15.60 17.94
CA ARG A 204 -16.04 -16.70 17.42
C ARG A 204 -14.56 -16.36 17.46
N GLY A 205 -14.19 -15.15 17.06
CA GLY A 205 -12.78 -14.73 16.95
C GLY A 205 -12.13 -14.23 18.23
N GLY A 206 -12.91 -13.83 19.24
CA GLY A 206 -12.40 -13.20 20.47
C GLY A 206 -11.87 -11.78 20.29
N GLY A 207 -12.18 -11.12 19.17
CA GLY A 207 -11.62 -9.84 18.73
C GLY A 207 -10.49 -10.02 17.72
N VAL A 208 -9.99 -8.90 17.21
CA VAL A 208 -8.85 -8.83 16.27
C VAL A 208 -7.64 -8.25 16.98
N GLU A 209 -6.49 -8.85 16.75
CA GLU A 209 -5.20 -8.39 17.27
C GLU A 209 -4.24 -8.22 16.11
N ILE A 210 -3.51 -7.10 16.14
CA ILE A 210 -2.53 -6.73 15.12
C ILE A 210 -1.15 -6.83 15.75
N ARG A 211 -0.27 -7.62 15.14
CA ARG A 211 1.15 -7.73 15.52
C ARG A 211 2.02 -7.32 14.34
N SER A 212 3.15 -6.69 14.62
CA SER A 212 4.13 -6.29 13.60
C SER A 212 5.44 -7.00 13.81
N TYR A 213 6.04 -7.48 12.73
CA TYR A 213 7.28 -8.24 12.73
C TYR A 213 8.24 -7.64 11.71
N TRP A 214 9.52 -7.60 12.05
CA TRP A 214 10.58 -7.34 11.09
C TRP A 214 11.20 -8.66 10.66
N ILE A 215 11.23 -8.92 9.36
CA ILE A 215 11.87 -10.08 8.76
C ILE A 215 13.23 -9.65 8.22
N PRO A 216 14.33 -10.18 8.78
CA PRO A 216 15.67 -9.93 8.28
C PRO A 216 15.85 -10.37 6.81
N PRO A 217 16.70 -9.68 6.04
CA PRO A 217 16.89 -10.00 4.61
C PRO A 217 17.53 -11.36 4.36
N ASP A 218 18.38 -11.85 5.25
CA ASP A 218 18.94 -13.21 5.25
C ASP A 218 17.83 -14.27 5.35
N ARG A 219 16.86 -14.09 6.25
CA ARG A 219 15.70 -14.98 6.37
C ARG A 219 14.85 -14.99 5.10
N LEU A 220 14.65 -13.83 4.48
CA LEU A 220 13.93 -13.75 3.20
C LEU A 220 14.70 -14.45 2.07
N ALA A 221 16.02 -14.37 2.08
CA ALA A 221 16.89 -15.05 1.12
C ALA A 221 16.83 -16.56 1.30
N ASP A 222 16.92 -17.05 2.54
CA ASP A 222 16.81 -18.48 2.89
C ASP A 222 15.46 -19.04 2.46
N LEU A 223 14.36 -18.33 2.77
CA LEU A 223 13.01 -18.72 2.39
C LEU A 223 12.88 -18.85 0.86
N LYS A 224 13.40 -17.85 0.12
CA LYS A 224 13.39 -17.88 -1.34
C LYS A 224 14.26 -19.01 -1.89
N HIS A 225 15.42 -19.25 -1.28
CA HIS A 225 16.33 -20.31 -1.68
C HIS A 225 15.66 -21.69 -1.53
N ALA A 226 15.06 -21.96 -0.36
CA ALA A 226 14.33 -23.19 -0.08
C ALA A 226 13.17 -23.41 -1.08
N ALA A 227 12.35 -22.39 -1.31
CA ALA A 227 11.25 -22.46 -2.28
C ALA A 227 11.75 -22.72 -3.71
N THR A 228 12.89 -22.13 -4.09
CA THR A 228 13.48 -22.31 -5.42
C THR A 228 14.01 -23.74 -5.60
N GLN A 229 14.65 -24.32 -4.58
CA GLN A 229 15.12 -25.71 -4.62
C GLN A 229 13.97 -26.73 -4.76
N GLN A 230 12.83 -26.43 -4.15
CA GLN A 230 11.62 -27.27 -4.19
C GLN A 230 10.74 -27.04 -5.43
N LEU A 231 11.14 -26.15 -6.33
CA LEU A 231 10.35 -25.80 -7.50
C LEU A 231 10.33 -26.95 -8.51
N LYS A 232 9.14 -27.50 -8.79
CA LYS A 232 8.97 -28.56 -9.79
C LYS A 232 9.16 -28.01 -11.21
N LYS A 233 9.98 -28.70 -12.01
CA LYS A 233 10.27 -28.35 -13.40
C LYS A 233 8.96 -28.22 -14.20
N GLY A 234 8.81 -27.10 -14.92
CA GLY A 234 7.68 -26.84 -15.80
C GLY A 234 6.47 -26.16 -15.15
N MET A 235 6.48 -25.89 -13.85
CA MET A 235 5.38 -25.14 -13.20
C MET A 235 5.46 -23.63 -13.48
N VAL A 236 6.58 -23.02 -13.13
CA VAL A 236 6.94 -21.62 -13.43
C VAL A 236 8.46 -21.55 -13.63
N GLU A 237 8.92 -20.51 -14.33
CA GLU A 237 10.35 -20.27 -14.52
C GLU A 237 11.04 -19.80 -13.23
N TRP A 238 10.33 -19.00 -12.41
CA TRP A 238 10.88 -18.41 -11.19
C TRP A 238 9.78 -18.02 -10.18
N VAL A 239 10.18 -17.88 -8.92
CA VAL A 239 9.35 -17.37 -7.81
C VAL A 239 10.01 -16.17 -7.15
N SER A 240 9.21 -15.17 -6.78
CA SER A 240 9.68 -13.98 -6.03
C SER A 240 9.70 -14.24 -4.53
N THR A 241 10.44 -13.42 -3.77
CA THR A 241 10.39 -13.43 -2.30
C THR A 241 8.95 -13.27 -1.78
N ARG A 242 8.15 -12.44 -2.46
CA ARG A 242 6.72 -12.26 -2.16
C ARG A 242 5.92 -13.55 -2.35
N ASP A 243 6.17 -14.27 -3.45
CA ASP A 243 5.48 -15.54 -3.72
C ASP A 243 5.82 -16.58 -2.64
N CYS A 244 7.10 -16.64 -2.23
CA CYS A 244 7.59 -17.55 -1.19
C CYS A 244 7.02 -17.21 0.19
N LEU A 245 6.98 -15.92 0.53
CA LEU A 245 6.39 -15.45 1.78
C LEU A 245 4.89 -15.74 1.85
N ALA A 246 4.14 -15.42 0.78
CA ALA A 246 2.71 -15.75 0.72
C ALA A 246 2.50 -17.26 0.83
N ALA A 247 3.32 -18.07 0.16
CA ALA A 247 3.26 -19.52 0.26
C ALA A 247 3.50 -20.05 1.68
N ARG A 248 4.50 -19.51 2.39
CA ARG A 248 4.77 -19.86 3.79
C ARG A 248 3.60 -19.50 4.70
N LEU A 249 3.06 -18.29 4.56
CA LEU A 249 1.88 -17.83 5.29
C LEU A 249 0.62 -18.67 4.97
N MET A 250 0.61 -19.36 3.83
CA MET A 250 -0.47 -20.26 3.42
C MET A 250 -0.36 -21.65 4.04
N GLN A 251 0.81 -22.09 4.52
CA GLN A 251 0.98 -23.43 5.08
C GLN A 251 -0.02 -23.84 6.19
N PRO A 252 -0.53 -22.92 7.04
CA PRO A 252 -1.60 -23.25 7.99
C PRO A 252 -3.03 -23.10 7.44
N SER A 253 -3.25 -22.58 6.23
CA SER A 253 -4.59 -22.22 5.72
C SER A 253 -4.93 -22.88 4.38
N MET A 254 -6.17 -23.37 4.25
CA MET A 254 -6.67 -23.95 3.00
C MET A 254 -6.95 -22.91 1.90
N PHE A 255 -7.05 -21.62 2.24
CA PHE A 255 -7.50 -20.59 1.30
C PHE A 255 -6.78 -19.26 1.49
N MET A 256 -6.32 -18.66 0.37
CA MET A 256 -5.58 -17.40 0.35
C MET A 256 -6.01 -16.50 -0.80
N LEU A 257 -6.09 -15.21 -0.52
CA LEU A 257 -6.26 -14.14 -1.49
C LEU A 257 -4.99 -13.29 -1.52
N VAL A 258 -4.36 -13.15 -2.67
CA VAL A 258 -3.17 -12.31 -2.82
C VAL A 258 -3.55 -11.02 -3.55
N ILE A 259 -3.60 -9.91 -2.81
CA ILE A 259 -4.00 -8.60 -3.32
C ILE A 259 -2.88 -8.02 -4.20
N ALA A 260 -3.21 -7.67 -5.43
CA ALA A 260 -2.25 -7.16 -6.39
C ALA A 260 -2.74 -5.90 -7.10
N ASN A 261 -1.79 -5.02 -7.40
CA ASN A 261 -2.01 -3.83 -8.22
C ASN A 261 -2.27 -4.24 -9.68
N LEU A 262 -3.44 -3.88 -10.19
CA LEU A 262 -3.92 -4.16 -11.53
C LEU A 262 -3.34 -3.22 -12.59
N ARG A 263 -2.83 -2.03 -12.21
CA ARG A 263 -2.31 -1.04 -13.17
C ARG A 263 -1.32 -1.63 -14.18
N PRO A 264 -0.26 -2.36 -13.77
CA PRO A 264 0.67 -2.98 -14.73
C PRO A 264 0.15 -4.28 -15.36
N ARG A 265 -1.04 -4.77 -14.97
CA ARG A 265 -1.56 -6.09 -15.34
C ARG A 265 -2.71 -6.05 -16.35
N VAL A 266 -3.40 -4.91 -16.47
CA VAL A 266 -4.40 -4.70 -17.51
C VAL A 266 -3.74 -4.34 -18.84
N ARG A 267 -4.48 -4.48 -19.95
CA ARG A 267 -4.00 -4.17 -21.31
C ARG A 267 -4.91 -3.15 -21.98
N PRO A 268 -4.39 -1.96 -22.36
CA PRO A 268 -3.05 -1.45 -22.07
C PRO A 268 -2.82 -1.21 -20.56
N PRO A 269 -1.56 -1.19 -20.07
CA PRO A 269 -1.28 -0.90 -18.67
C PRO A 269 -1.72 0.52 -18.32
N LEU A 270 -2.20 0.70 -17.09
CA LEU A 270 -2.61 2.01 -16.57
C LEU A 270 -1.38 2.76 -16.01
N PRO A 271 -1.36 4.11 -16.08
CA PRO A 271 -0.33 4.90 -15.43
C PRO A 271 -0.29 4.66 -13.92
N ASP A 272 0.90 4.65 -13.31
CA ASP A 272 1.04 4.53 -11.86
C ASP A 272 0.32 5.66 -11.10
N SER A 273 0.24 6.85 -11.71
CA SER A 273 -0.47 8.02 -11.18
C SER A 273 -1.99 7.94 -11.33
N GLN A 274 -2.54 6.90 -11.95
CA GLN A 274 -3.97 6.74 -12.12
C GLN A 274 -4.63 6.56 -10.73
N LEU A 275 -5.46 7.53 -10.34
CA LEU A 275 -6.25 7.46 -9.12
C LEU A 275 -7.41 6.47 -9.25
N GLY A 276 -7.98 6.08 -8.11
CA GLY A 276 -8.99 5.04 -8.02
C GLY A 276 -8.47 3.77 -7.36
N ASN A 277 -9.37 2.83 -7.13
CA ASN A 277 -9.01 1.48 -6.72
C ASN A 277 -8.67 0.62 -7.93
N HIS A 278 -7.39 0.30 -8.09
CA HIS A 278 -6.91 -0.63 -9.12
C HIS A 278 -6.20 -1.80 -8.46
N ILE A 279 -6.84 -2.39 -7.45
CA ILE A 279 -6.35 -3.57 -6.74
C ILE A 279 -7.35 -4.71 -6.86
N TRP A 280 -6.86 -5.94 -6.87
CA TRP A 280 -7.70 -7.12 -6.84
C TRP A 280 -7.03 -8.30 -6.14
N GLY A 281 -7.83 -9.15 -5.51
CA GLY A 281 -7.36 -10.39 -4.88
C GLY A 281 -7.27 -11.52 -5.89
N ALA A 282 -6.05 -11.96 -6.21
CA ALA A 282 -5.84 -13.22 -6.92
C ALA A 282 -6.19 -14.37 -5.99
N ARG A 283 -7.16 -15.18 -6.40
CA ARG A 283 -7.54 -16.38 -5.69
C ARG A 283 -6.52 -17.48 -5.97
N VAL A 284 -5.92 -18.03 -4.91
CA VAL A 284 -5.00 -19.17 -5.01
C VAL A 284 -5.75 -20.44 -4.65
N ASP A 285 -6.16 -21.19 -5.67
CA ASP A 285 -6.96 -22.41 -5.53
C ASP A 285 -6.10 -23.69 -5.48
N CYS A 286 -6.72 -24.78 -5.04
CA CYS A 286 -6.16 -26.14 -5.04
C CYS A 286 -4.86 -26.29 -4.25
N VAL A 287 -4.64 -25.45 -3.25
CA VAL A 287 -3.50 -25.60 -2.35
C VAL A 287 -3.91 -26.52 -1.20
N ARG A 288 -3.12 -27.56 -0.99
CA ARG A 288 -3.17 -28.43 0.18
C ARG A 288 -1.85 -28.23 0.89
N PRO A 289 -1.74 -27.19 1.73
CA PRO A 289 -0.42 -26.73 2.13
C PRO A 289 0.34 -27.74 3.00
N SER A 290 -0.37 -28.64 3.68
CA SER A 290 0.19 -29.79 4.41
C SER A 290 0.71 -30.91 3.51
N GLU A 291 0.32 -30.93 2.23
CA GLU A 291 0.67 -31.97 1.24
C GLU A 291 1.61 -31.44 0.14
N MET A 292 1.91 -30.13 0.16
CA MET A 292 2.64 -29.45 -0.90
C MET A 292 3.91 -28.83 -0.36
N GLU A 293 5.00 -29.02 -1.11
CA GLU A 293 6.27 -28.34 -0.85
C GLU A 293 6.11 -26.81 -1.01
N LEU A 294 6.90 -26.04 -0.27
CA LEU A 294 6.88 -24.58 -0.29
C LEU A 294 7.05 -24.04 -1.72
N GLY A 295 7.98 -24.63 -2.49
CA GLY A 295 8.22 -24.26 -3.89
C GLY A 295 6.99 -24.47 -4.79
N GLU A 296 6.20 -25.52 -4.54
CA GLU A 296 4.97 -25.78 -5.28
C GLU A 296 3.88 -24.75 -4.94
N VAL A 297 3.70 -24.44 -3.66
CA VAL A 297 2.74 -23.41 -3.24
C VAL A 297 3.13 -22.03 -3.77
N ALA A 298 4.42 -21.67 -3.73
CA ALA A 298 4.93 -20.42 -4.29
C ALA A 298 4.69 -20.33 -5.80
N ALA A 299 4.87 -21.43 -6.54
CA ALA A 299 4.53 -21.50 -7.96
C ALA A 299 3.03 -21.30 -8.22
N ARG A 300 2.14 -21.81 -7.36
CA ARG A 300 0.69 -21.60 -7.47
C ARG A 300 0.31 -20.15 -7.22
N VAL A 301 0.88 -19.52 -6.19
CA VAL A 301 0.72 -18.07 -5.94
C VAL A 301 1.15 -17.27 -7.16
N ARG A 302 2.30 -17.64 -7.74
CA ARG A 302 2.84 -17.00 -8.93
C ARG A 302 1.89 -17.10 -10.12
N LEU A 303 1.42 -18.30 -10.44
CA LEU A 303 0.46 -18.54 -11.51
C LEU A 303 -0.85 -17.78 -11.31
N ALA A 304 -1.37 -17.76 -10.08
CA ALA A 304 -2.57 -17.01 -9.73
C ALA A 304 -2.39 -15.52 -10.04
N LEU A 305 -1.23 -14.94 -9.70
CA LEU A 305 -0.93 -13.52 -9.93
C LEU A 305 -0.65 -13.15 -11.38
N THR A 306 0.02 -14.01 -12.15
CA THR A 306 0.50 -13.66 -13.50
C THR A 306 -0.43 -14.14 -14.60
N ARG A 307 -1.06 -15.30 -14.43
CA ARG A 307 -1.88 -15.95 -15.45
C ARG A 307 -3.37 -15.79 -15.16
N ASP A 308 -3.79 -16.08 -13.93
CA ASP A 308 -5.21 -16.25 -13.64
C ASP A 308 -5.87 -14.92 -13.25
N LEU A 309 -5.16 -14.02 -12.58
CA LEU A 309 -5.68 -12.75 -12.08
C LEU A 309 -6.37 -11.88 -13.16
N PRO A 310 -5.80 -11.65 -14.36
CA PRO A 310 -6.52 -10.86 -15.38
C PRO A 310 -7.86 -11.48 -15.79
N ALA A 311 -7.91 -12.81 -15.94
CA ALA A 311 -9.14 -13.52 -16.28
C ALA A 311 -10.14 -13.48 -15.12
N GLN A 312 -9.68 -13.72 -13.88
CA GLN A 312 -10.50 -13.62 -12.67
C GLN A 312 -11.10 -12.21 -12.52
N TYR A 313 -10.30 -11.17 -12.74
CA TYR A 313 -10.75 -9.79 -12.68
C TYR A 313 -11.82 -9.49 -13.73
N CYS A 314 -11.58 -9.84 -15.01
CA CYS A 314 -12.55 -9.61 -16.07
C CYS A 314 -13.88 -10.33 -15.80
N GLU A 315 -13.82 -11.59 -15.35
CA GLU A 315 -15.01 -12.37 -15.05
C GLU A 315 -15.77 -11.79 -13.85
N ILE A 316 -15.09 -11.41 -12.77
CA ILE A 316 -15.76 -10.86 -11.60
C ILE A 316 -16.30 -9.46 -11.88
N VAL A 317 -15.61 -8.60 -12.64
CA VAL A 317 -16.17 -7.32 -13.08
C VAL A 317 -17.43 -7.54 -13.92
N ARG A 318 -17.44 -8.52 -14.81
CA ARG A 318 -18.63 -8.90 -15.59
C ARG A 318 -19.77 -9.37 -14.68
N GLN A 319 -19.48 -10.25 -13.73
CA GLN A 319 -20.46 -10.73 -12.75
C GLN A 319 -20.98 -9.59 -11.87
N MET A 320 -20.10 -8.75 -11.33
CA MET A 320 -20.47 -7.58 -10.54
C MET A 320 -21.34 -6.62 -11.35
N LYS A 321 -21.01 -6.34 -12.61
CA LYS A 321 -21.88 -5.53 -13.49
C LYS A 321 -23.28 -6.13 -13.62
N MET A 322 -23.38 -7.43 -13.94
CA MET A 322 -24.68 -8.11 -14.03
C MET A 322 -25.43 -8.08 -12.69
N LEU A 323 -24.73 -8.37 -11.60
CA LEU A 323 -25.29 -8.41 -10.26
C LEU A 323 -25.74 -7.03 -9.79
N THR A 324 -24.97 -5.97 -10.02
CA THR A 324 -25.36 -4.59 -9.71
C THR A 324 -26.53 -4.09 -10.57
N ALA A 325 -26.73 -4.65 -11.76
CA ALA A 325 -27.89 -4.36 -12.61
C ALA A 325 -29.18 -5.03 -12.11
N VAL A 326 -29.08 -6.07 -11.27
CA VAL A 326 -30.21 -6.87 -10.75
C VAL A 326 -30.46 -6.63 -9.27
N HIS A 327 -29.40 -6.42 -8.49
CA HIS A 327 -29.41 -6.28 -7.03
C HIS A 327 -28.87 -4.91 -6.61
N ALA A 328 -29.40 -4.35 -5.53
CA ALA A 328 -28.78 -3.18 -4.90
C ALA A 328 -27.37 -3.55 -4.40
N ALA A 329 -26.37 -2.73 -4.72
CA ALA A 329 -24.94 -2.96 -4.43
C ALA A 329 -24.63 -3.40 -2.98
N ARG A 330 -25.46 -3.00 -2.00
CA ARG A 330 -25.34 -3.42 -0.60
C ARG A 330 -25.56 -4.90 -0.34
N GLN A 331 -26.46 -5.56 -1.07
CA GLN A 331 -26.67 -7.01 -0.91
C GLN A 331 -25.42 -7.77 -1.33
N LEU A 332 -24.75 -7.31 -2.40
CA LEU A 332 -23.54 -7.91 -2.91
C LEU A 332 -22.36 -7.80 -1.94
N ILE A 333 -22.17 -6.65 -1.31
CA ILE A 333 -21.12 -6.48 -0.29
C ILE A 333 -21.35 -7.45 0.89
N THR A 334 -22.60 -7.62 1.31
CA THR A 334 -22.95 -8.54 2.40
C THR A 334 -22.66 -9.99 2.02
N GLU A 335 -23.02 -10.41 0.81
CA GLU A 335 -22.78 -11.78 0.35
C GLU A 335 -21.30 -12.08 0.04
N LEU A 336 -20.55 -11.08 -0.42
CA LEU A 336 -19.12 -11.21 -0.72
C LEU A 336 -18.26 -11.22 0.54
N ILE A 337 -18.63 -10.47 1.59
CA ILE A 337 -17.88 -10.41 2.85
C ILE A 337 -18.33 -11.49 3.83
N ILE A 338 -19.64 -11.81 3.85
CA ILE A 338 -20.27 -12.70 4.83
C ILE A 338 -20.97 -13.85 4.11
N THR A 339 -20.18 -14.78 3.60
CA THR A 339 -20.69 -16.04 3.07
C THR A 339 -21.14 -16.95 4.22
N ARG A 340 -22.11 -17.84 3.95
CA ARG A 340 -22.49 -18.89 4.92
C ARG A 340 -21.39 -19.92 5.14
N ASP A 341 -20.60 -20.15 4.11
CA ASP A 341 -19.40 -20.99 4.15
C ASP A 341 -18.29 -20.23 4.91
N PRO A 342 -17.86 -20.69 6.09
CA PRO A 342 -16.88 -19.97 6.90
C PRO A 342 -15.53 -19.83 6.19
N TYR A 343 -15.14 -20.79 5.35
CA TYR A 343 -13.87 -20.77 4.61
C TYR A 343 -13.81 -19.72 3.50
N LYS A 344 -14.97 -19.15 3.12
CA LYS A 344 -15.08 -18.04 2.15
C LYS A 344 -15.44 -16.72 2.82
N CYS A 345 -15.75 -16.74 4.11
CA CYS A 345 -16.19 -15.58 4.85
C CYS A 345 -14.94 -14.79 5.28
N LEU A 346 -14.74 -13.60 4.70
CA LEU A 346 -13.53 -12.80 4.95
C LEU A 346 -13.35 -12.41 6.43
N VAL A 347 -14.45 -12.38 7.17
CA VAL A 347 -14.48 -11.98 8.60
C VAL A 347 -14.53 -13.16 9.57
N ALA A 348 -14.56 -14.40 9.07
CA ALA A 348 -14.54 -15.59 9.92
C ALA A 348 -13.10 -15.95 10.30
N PRO A 349 -12.85 -16.54 11.49
CA PRO A 349 -11.53 -17.05 11.87
C PRO A 349 -10.94 -18.05 10.88
N GLU A 350 -11.77 -18.85 10.22
CA GLU A 350 -11.36 -19.84 9.21
C GLU A 350 -11.34 -19.28 7.79
N GLY A 351 -11.63 -17.99 7.63
CA GLY A 351 -11.67 -17.32 6.34
C GLY A 351 -10.31 -17.27 5.64
N PRO A 352 -10.29 -16.79 4.38
CA PRO A 352 -9.03 -16.61 3.65
C PRO A 352 -8.08 -15.68 4.37
N ILE A 353 -6.80 -16.03 4.35
CA ILE A 353 -5.74 -15.05 4.59
C ILE A 353 -5.61 -14.18 3.35
N MET A 354 -5.75 -12.87 3.54
CA MET A 354 -5.50 -11.83 2.55
C MET A 354 -4.07 -11.34 2.69
N VAL A 355 -3.25 -11.54 1.67
CA VAL A 355 -1.87 -11.03 1.63
C VAL A 355 -1.83 -9.80 0.75
N ASN A 356 -1.53 -8.66 1.33
CA ASN A 356 -1.39 -7.37 0.65
C ASN A 356 0.06 -6.90 0.71
N GLU A 357 0.63 -6.51 -0.43
CA GLU A 357 1.99 -5.95 -0.51
C GLU A 357 1.89 -4.45 -0.73
N TRP A 358 2.41 -3.68 0.21
CA TRP A 358 2.51 -2.23 0.10
C TRP A 358 3.92 -1.87 -0.35
N ARG A 359 4.01 -1.43 -1.60
CA ARG A 359 5.28 -0.98 -2.20
C ARG A 359 5.58 0.45 -1.76
N VAL A 360 5.99 0.59 -0.50
CA VAL A 360 6.33 1.87 0.09
C VAL A 360 7.52 2.48 -0.64
N GLN A 361 7.29 3.60 -1.33
CA GLN A 361 8.34 4.34 -2.01
C GLN A 361 8.76 5.52 -1.14
N TYR A 362 9.69 5.30 -0.20
CA TYR A 362 10.07 6.26 0.84
C TYR A 362 10.40 7.68 0.31
N ASP A 363 10.95 7.80 -0.89
CA ASP A 363 11.24 9.09 -1.54
C ASP A 363 9.97 9.91 -1.82
N LEU A 364 8.82 9.26 -2.05
CA LEU A 364 7.54 9.95 -2.21
C LEU A 364 7.02 10.53 -0.89
N TRP A 365 7.47 9.97 0.24
CA TRP A 365 7.06 10.35 1.59
C TRP A 365 8.06 11.32 2.26
N GLN A 366 8.97 11.91 1.49
CA GLN A 366 10.06 12.74 2.00
C GLN A 366 9.66 14.22 2.18
N PHE A 367 9.47 14.64 3.43
CA PHE A 367 9.18 16.03 3.82
C PHE A 367 10.44 16.71 4.38
N GLY A 368 11.25 17.27 3.48
CA GLY A 368 12.56 17.85 3.79
C GLY A 368 13.72 17.06 3.16
N PRO A 369 14.95 17.25 3.65
CA PRO A 369 16.14 16.62 3.06
C PRO A 369 16.28 15.12 3.40
N GLU A 370 15.56 14.61 4.40
CA GLU A 370 15.67 13.24 4.89
C GLU A 370 14.38 12.44 4.66
N PRO A 371 14.47 11.16 4.28
CA PRO A 371 13.31 10.28 4.19
C PRO A 371 12.71 10.02 5.58
N PRO A 372 11.45 9.55 5.68
CA PRO A 372 10.87 9.24 6.98
C PRO A 372 11.61 8.08 7.64
N PHE A 373 11.86 8.21 8.94
CA PHE A 373 12.57 7.22 9.76
C PHE A 373 11.85 5.86 9.80
N ALA A 374 10.52 5.87 9.81
CA ALA A 374 9.71 4.67 9.84
C ALA A 374 8.39 4.89 9.08
N PHE A 375 7.86 3.79 8.56
CA PHE A 375 6.50 3.72 8.01
C PHE A 375 5.71 2.71 8.83
N ASN A 376 4.54 3.10 9.34
CA ASN A 376 3.68 2.21 10.10
C ASN A 376 2.25 2.30 9.57
N PRO A 377 1.72 1.25 8.90
CA PRO A 377 0.35 1.22 8.44
C PRO A 377 -0.62 1.21 9.63
N VAL A 378 -1.47 2.22 9.72
CA VAL A 378 -2.54 2.25 10.73
C VAL A 378 -3.79 1.59 10.15
N ILE A 379 -4.05 0.35 10.55
CA ILE A 379 -5.33 -0.31 10.26
C ILE A 379 -6.27 -0.11 11.43
N PRO A 380 -7.51 0.37 11.20
CA PRO A 380 -8.50 0.47 12.27
C PRO A 380 -8.67 -0.88 12.97
N PRO A 381 -8.46 -0.96 14.31
CA PRO A 381 -8.58 -2.21 15.03
C PRO A 381 -10.00 -2.78 14.87
N GLY A 382 -10.08 -4.08 14.58
CA GLY A 382 -11.35 -4.82 14.51
C GLY A 382 -12.05 -4.88 13.15
N LEU A 383 -11.57 -4.22 12.09
CA LEU A 383 -12.30 -4.18 10.80
C LEU A 383 -11.74 -5.10 9.71
N SER A 384 -10.56 -5.68 9.87
CA SER A 384 -9.94 -6.51 8.83
C SER A 384 -9.16 -7.68 9.44
N PRO A 385 -9.85 -8.73 9.92
CA PRO A 385 -9.17 -9.96 10.30
C PRO A 385 -8.58 -10.65 9.06
N ASN A 386 -7.71 -11.62 9.29
CA ASN A 386 -7.06 -12.42 8.27
C ASN A 386 -6.30 -11.59 7.23
N LEU A 387 -5.75 -10.44 7.62
CA LEU A 387 -5.01 -9.55 6.73
C LEU A 387 -3.53 -9.54 7.11
N VAL A 388 -2.68 -9.86 6.14
CA VAL A 388 -1.23 -9.71 6.24
C VAL A 388 -0.79 -8.63 5.26
N CYS A 389 -0.26 -7.54 5.79
CA CYS A 389 0.35 -6.47 5.01
C CYS A 389 1.87 -6.58 5.09
N SER A 390 2.52 -6.68 3.94
CA SER A 390 3.98 -6.66 3.83
C SER A 390 4.45 -5.33 3.24
N TYR A 391 5.51 -4.74 3.80
CA TYR A 391 6.10 -3.50 3.29
C TYR A 391 7.61 -3.43 3.58
N PRO A 392 8.41 -2.77 2.74
CA PRO A 392 9.85 -2.69 2.94
C PRO A 392 10.19 -1.87 4.19
N ALA A 393 11.25 -2.24 4.91
CA ALA A 393 11.82 -1.42 5.97
C ALA A 393 12.33 -0.08 5.45
N ALA A 394 12.24 0.96 6.28
CA ALA A 394 12.78 2.26 5.95
C ALA A 394 14.31 2.18 5.76
N PRO A 395 14.87 2.90 4.77
CA PRO A 395 16.31 2.99 4.62
C PRO A 395 16.87 3.65 5.88
N HIS A 396 17.67 2.92 6.65
CA HIS A 396 18.28 3.48 7.85
C HIS A 396 19.30 4.56 7.42
N GLY A 397 19.03 5.81 7.80
CA GLY A 397 19.83 6.97 7.45
C GLY A 397 21.22 6.91 8.09
N GLY A 398 22.18 6.29 7.41
CA GLY A 398 23.56 6.20 7.88
C GLY A 398 24.64 6.21 6.79
N GLY A 399 24.30 6.15 5.50
CA GLY A 399 25.32 6.15 4.46
C GLY A 399 24.75 6.44 3.08
N SER A 400 25.12 7.61 2.55
CA SER A 400 24.86 8.10 1.18
C SER A 400 25.46 7.21 0.05
N GLY A 401 25.77 5.94 0.30
CA GLY A 401 26.78 5.21 -0.47
C GLY A 401 26.38 3.90 -1.17
N SER A 402 25.32 3.17 -0.78
CA SER A 402 25.06 1.86 -1.42
C SER A 402 23.58 1.59 -1.66
N SER A 403 23.17 1.81 -2.90
CA SER A 403 21.84 1.57 -3.47
C SER A 403 21.48 0.09 -3.66
N GLY A 404 21.84 -0.80 -2.74
CA GLY A 404 21.67 -2.25 -2.95
C GLY A 404 21.38 -3.10 -1.73
N GLY A 405 21.42 -2.53 -0.52
CA GLY A 405 21.07 -3.28 0.69
C GLY A 405 19.57 -3.57 0.69
N THR A 406 19.18 -4.83 0.46
CA THR A 406 17.83 -5.33 0.70
C THR A 406 17.48 -5.05 2.16
N GLY A 407 16.82 -3.91 2.42
CA GLY A 407 16.19 -3.69 3.71
C GLY A 407 15.25 -4.86 3.97
N GLY A 408 15.25 -5.37 5.21
CA GLY A 408 14.30 -6.40 5.61
C GLY A 408 12.85 -5.98 5.32
N LEU A 409 11.92 -6.90 5.54
CA LEU A 409 10.50 -6.66 5.29
C LEU A 409 9.77 -6.53 6.62
N PHE A 410 8.91 -5.54 6.77
CA PHE A 410 7.95 -5.53 7.86
C PHE A 410 6.69 -6.29 7.45
N LEU A 411 6.20 -7.14 8.34
CA LEU A 411 4.88 -7.75 8.28
C LEU A 411 4.01 -7.15 9.37
N MET A 412 2.89 -6.57 8.98
CA MET A 412 1.78 -6.34 9.88
C MET A 412 0.76 -7.46 9.66
N VAL A 413 0.47 -8.20 10.72
CA VAL A 413 -0.42 -9.36 10.70
C VAL A 413 -1.62 -9.04 11.59
N SER A 414 -2.81 -9.01 10.99
CA SER A 414 -4.10 -8.76 11.65
C SER A 414 -4.92 -10.04 11.61
N LEU A 415 -5.03 -10.72 12.75
CA LEU A 415 -5.75 -11.99 12.88
C LEU A 415 -6.74 -11.93 14.04
N HIS A 416 -7.67 -12.87 14.05
CA HIS A 416 -8.49 -13.11 15.23
C HIS A 416 -7.61 -13.59 16.40
N ARG A 417 -7.95 -13.20 17.63
CA ARG A 417 -7.23 -13.68 18.83
C ARG A 417 -7.24 -15.20 18.96
N ALA A 418 -8.34 -15.85 18.55
CA ALA A 418 -8.41 -17.31 18.51
C ALA A 418 -7.35 -17.92 17.56
N VAL A 419 -7.16 -17.31 16.39
CA VAL A 419 -6.16 -17.73 15.40
C VAL A 419 -4.75 -17.45 15.92
N TRP A 420 -4.52 -16.31 16.57
CA TRP A 420 -3.24 -16.01 17.22
C TRP A 420 -2.84 -17.06 18.25
N ARG A 421 -3.76 -17.50 19.12
CA ARG A 421 -3.46 -18.55 20.11
C ARG A 421 -3.04 -19.86 19.47
N GLN A 422 -3.68 -20.24 18.36
CA GLN A 422 -3.31 -21.44 17.61
C GLN A 422 -1.94 -21.28 16.97
N LEU A 423 -1.69 -20.13 16.34
CA LEU A 423 -0.41 -19.83 15.70
C LEU A 423 0.73 -19.77 16.74
N ASP A 424 0.50 -19.15 17.88
CA ASP A 424 1.45 -19.08 19.01
C ASP A 424 1.76 -20.48 19.54
N ALA A 425 0.75 -21.35 19.65
CA ALA A 425 0.94 -22.75 20.07
C ALA A 425 1.78 -23.56 19.07
N VAL A 426 1.62 -23.30 17.76
CA VAL A 426 2.37 -24.01 16.70
C VAL A 426 3.80 -23.47 16.55
N THR A 427 3.99 -22.15 16.70
CA THR A 427 5.27 -21.47 16.46
C THR A 427 6.09 -21.24 17.74
N GLY A 428 5.54 -21.58 18.91
CA GLY A 428 6.15 -21.20 20.19
C GLY A 428 6.15 -19.68 20.43
N GLY A 429 5.28 -18.94 19.74
CA GLY A 429 5.22 -17.47 19.79
C GLY A 429 6.27 -16.75 18.94
N ASP A 430 7.14 -17.47 18.23
CA ASP A 430 8.14 -16.89 17.32
C ASP A 430 7.72 -17.09 15.86
N LEU A 431 6.82 -16.23 15.38
CA LEU A 431 6.38 -16.26 13.99
C LEU A 431 7.56 -16.00 13.03
N VAL A 432 8.52 -15.14 13.38
CA VAL A 432 9.64 -14.81 12.49
C VAL A 432 10.58 -15.99 12.34
N GLY A 433 10.86 -16.72 13.43
CA GLY A 433 11.63 -17.97 13.39
C GLY A 433 10.92 -19.10 12.65
N ALA A 434 9.58 -19.11 12.64
CA ALA A 434 8.78 -20.09 11.92
C ALA A 434 8.61 -19.80 10.41
N LEU A 435 8.83 -18.55 9.98
CA LEU A 435 8.84 -18.14 8.56
C LEU A 435 10.14 -18.57 7.89
#